data_AF-A0A1I7S4Y0-F1
#
_entry.id   AF-A0A1I7S4Y0-F1
#
_cell.length_a   1.000
_cell.length_b   1.000
_cell.length_c   1.000
_cell.angle_alpha   90.00
_cell.angle_beta   90.00
_cell.angle_gamma   90.00
#
_symmetry.space_group_name_H-M   'P 1'
#
loop_
_entity.id
_entity.type
_entity.pdbx_description
1 polymer ?
#
loop_
_entity_poly.entity_id
_entity_poly.type
_entity_poly.pdbx_seq_one_letter_code
_entity_poly.pdbx_strand_id
1 'polypeptide(L)'
;MTRERKFLEYIVELGIRLEARTLTISYACVYYHKCHEKLPEEMCRHTVASTCMSLAAKTTNDNRLRLKSIVSVAYRILHPEQPPIPLNELEAALRQSLIDLEPIVLRFLGFDLTADLPHHLVYTISSILKDFYSSKFEKCPKYDTVVATLLQDVSVDPQFFSDHSSLTAALIIVALGIQIAKVEIKERAWVSLFSDSLSISRLQRLKRRFVKYVYNQDG
;
A
#
# COMPACT_ATOMS: atom_id res chain seq x y z
N MET A 1 5.23 5.80 -16.46
CA MET A 1 4.29 6.01 -15.33
C MET A 1 2.94 5.30 -15.53
N THR A 2 2.22 5.49 -16.64
CA THR A 2 0.85 4.94 -16.83
C THR A 2 0.75 3.41 -16.83
N ARG A 3 1.77 2.68 -17.37
CA ARG A 3 1.72 1.21 -17.46
C ARG A 3 1.90 0.51 -16.11
N GLU A 4 2.77 1.02 -15.25
CA GLU A 4 3.01 0.46 -13.91
C GLU A 4 1.81 0.68 -12.99
N ARG A 5 1.30 1.91 -12.96
CA ARG A 5 0.18 2.32 -12.11
C ARG A 5 -1.04 1.40 -12.25
N LYS A 6 -1.38 1.00 -13.48
CA LYS A 6 -2.47 0.04 -13.74
C LYS A 6 -2.32 -1.26 -12.97
N PHE A 7 -1.09 -1.77 -12.83
CA PHE A 7 -0.83 -3.01 -12.08
C PHE A 7 -0.79 -2.78 -10.57
N LEU A 8 -0.37 -1.60 -10.12
CA LEU A 8 -0.47 -1.22 -8.71
C LEU A 8 -1.94 -1.05 -8.27
N GLU A 9 -2.77 -0.41 -9.10
CA GLU A 9 -4.23 -0.31 -8.90
C GLU A 9 -4.87 -1.70 -8.84
N TYR A 10 -4.46 -2.61 -9.74
CA TYR A 10 -4.87 -4.01 -9.69
C TYR A 10 -4.45 -4.70 -8.38
N ILE A 11 -3.23 -4.51 -7.89
CA ILE A 11 -2.75 -5.09 -6.62
C ILE A 11 -3.59 -4.55 -5.45
N VAL A 12 -3.88 -3.24 -5.45
CA VAL A 12 -4.72 -2.62 -4.43
C VAL A 12 -6.13 -3.18 -4.48
N GLU A 13 -6.76 -3.27 -5.66
CA GLU A 13 -8.09 -3.86 -5.82
C GLU A 13 -8.13 -5.33 -5.38
N LEU A 14 -7.14 -6.13 -5.78
CA LEU A 14 -6.96 -7.51 -5.35
C LEU A 14 -6.88 -7.60 -3.82
N GLY A 15 -6.07 -6.74 -3.20
CA GLY A 15 -5.92 -6.65 -1.75
C GLY A 15 -7.21 -6.30 -1.02
N ILE A 16 -7.96 -5.31 -1.51
CA ILE A 16 -9.25 -4.91 -0.94
C ILE A 16 -10.24 -6.08 -1.00
N ARG A 17 -10.40 -6.70 -2.17
CA ARG A 17 -11.34 -7.82 -2.36
C ARG A 17 -10.94 -9.07 -1.57
N LEU A 18 -9.66 -9.21 -1.22
CA LEU A 18 -9.14 -10.27 -0.33
C LEU A 18 -9.23 -9.90 1.16
N GLU A 19 -9.67 -8.69 1.51
CA GLU A 19 -9.62 -8.15 2.87
C GLU A 19 -8.21 -8.22 3.50
N ALA A 20 -7.19 -8.00 2.66
CA ALA A 20 -5.79 -8.01 3.08
C ALA A 20 -5.48 -6.80 3.96
N ARG A 21 -4.50 -6.94 4.87
CA ARG A 21 -4.03 -5.78 5.65
C ARG A 21 -3.39 -4.76 4.70
N THR A 22 -3.59 -3.46 4.97
CA THR A 22 -2.98 -2.35 4.21
C THR A 22 -1.45 -2.48 4.11
N LEU A 23 -0.82 -2.99 5.17
CA LEU A 23 0.62 -3.31 5.17
C LEU A 23 0.97 -4.35 4.09
N THR A 24 0.21 -5.44 4.01
CA THR A 24 0.40 -6.51 3.01
C THR A 24 0.25 -5.97 1.58
N ILE A 25 -0.78 -5.14 1.34
CA ILE A 25 -1.01 -4.50 0.04
C ILE A 25 0.16 -3.60 -0.34
N SER A 26 0.66 -2.80 0.61
CA SER A 26 1.81 -1.90 0.37
C SER A 26 3.10 -2.66 0.09
N TYR A 27 3.37 -3.75 0.80
CA TYR A 27 4.50 -4.63 0.50
C TYR A 27 4.39 -5.20 -0.92
N ALA A 28 3.21 -5.66 -1.33
CA ALA A 28 2.99 -6.18 -2.67
C ALA A 28 3.24 -5.11 -3.76
N CYS A 29 2.80 -3.87 -3.51
CA CYS A 29 3.05 -2.74 -4.42
C CYS A 29 4.54 -2.41 -4.53
N VAL A 30 5.28 -2.38 -3.42
CA VAL A 30 6.73 -2.18 -3.42
C VAL A 30 7.46 -3.31 -4.14
N TYR A 31 7.05 -4.57 -3.94
CA TYR A 31 7.65 -5.71 -4.65
C TYR A 31 7.41 -5.62 -6.16
N TYR A 32 6.21 -5.24 -6.57
CA TYR A 32 5.92 -5.04 -7.99
C TYR A 32 6.75 -3.88 -8.56
N HIS A 33 6.79 -2.74 -7.86
CA HIS A 33 7.62 -1.59 -8.24
C HIS A 33 9.10 -1.97 -8.40
N LYS A 34 9.68 -2.73 -7.47
CA LYS A 34 11.08 -3.19 -7.56
C LYS A 34 11.35 -4.13 -8.75
N CYS A 35 10.36 -4.85 -9.26
CA CYS A 35 10.55 -5.84 -10.33
C CYS A 35 10.04 -5.40 -11.71
N HIS A 36 9.08 -4.48 -11.81
CA HIS A 36 8.30 -4.25 -13.03
C HIS A 36 9.10 -3.90 -14.29
N GLU A 37 10.22 -3.16 -14.13
CA GLU A 37 11.13 -2.79 -15.23
C GLU A 37 11.98 -3.96 -15.72
N LYS A 38 12.25 -4.94 -14.85
CA LYS A 38 13.10 -6.11 -15.14
C LYS A 38 12.31 -7.26 -15.78
N LEU A 39 10.98 -7.15 -15.85
CA LEU A 39 10.11 -8.21 -16.37
C LEU A 39 10.21 -8.32 -17.89
N PRO A 40 10.55 -9.51 -18.43
CA PRO A 40 10.41 -9.84 -19.84
C PRO A 40 9.00 -9.56 -20.37
N GLU A 41 8.89 -9.21 -21.66
CA GLU A 41 7.59 -8.91 -22.29
C GLU A 41 6.64 -10.12 -22.33
N GLU A 42 7.20 -11.32 -22.43
CA GLU A 42 6.46 -12.59 -22.47
C GLU A 42 5.80 -12.95 -21.13
N MET A 43 6.26 -12.35 -20.01
CA MET A 43 5.72 -12.63 -18.70
C MET A 43 4.39 -11.90 -18.47
N CYS A 44 3.37 -12.64 -18.05
CA CYS A 44 2.09 -12.06 -17.67
C CYS A 44 2.23 -11.20 -16.40
N ARG A 45 2.13 -9.88 -16.56
CA ARG A 45 2.26 -8.90 -15.48
C ARG A 45 1.20 -9.04 -14.38
N HIS A 46 -0.01 -9.48 -14.70
CA HIS A 46 -1.06 -9.73 -13.70
C HIS A 46 -0.72 -10.94 -12.83
N THR A 47 -0.13 -11.99 -13.42
CA THR A 47 0.33 -13.16 -12.67
C THR A 47 1.50 -12.78 -11.75
N VAL A 48 2.46 -11.99 -12.24
CA VAL A 48 3.56 -11.44 -11.41
C VAL A 48 3.02 -10.58 -10.26
N ALA A 49 2.07 -9.69 -10.53
CA ALA A 49 1.43 -8.86 -9.51
C ALA A 49 0.72 -9.71 -8.44
N SER A 50 0.01 -10.77 -8.85
CA SER A 50 -0.61 -11.74 -7.93
C SER A 50 0.42 -12.51 -7.10
N THR A 51 1.55 -12.90 -7.71
CA THR A 51 2.67 -13.52 -7.00
C THR A 51 3.30 -12.56 -5.98
N CYS A 52 3.44 -11.28 -6.31
CA CYS A 52 3.89 -10.24 -5.36
C CYS A 52 2.96 -10.14 -4.15
N MET A 53 1.64 -10.22 -4.36
CA MET A 53 0.66 -10.27 -3.27
C MET A 53 0.84 -11.51 -2.39
N SER A 54 1.07 -12.68 -3.00
CA SER A 54 1.33 -13.91 -2.25
C SER A 54 2.61 -13.83 -1.42
N LEU A 55 3.71 -13.32 -1.98
CA LEU A 55 4.97 -13.11 -1.28
C LEU A 55 4.83 -12.10 -0.14
N ALA A 56 4.10 -11.00 -0.37
CA ALA A 56 3.83 -9.99 0.65
C ALA A 56 3.05 -10.59 1.82
N ALA A 57 2.03 -11.41 1.55
CA ALA A 57 1.26 -12.09 2.58
C ALA A 57 2.15 -13.00 3.46
N LYS A 58 3.10 -13.72 2.87
CA LYS A 58 4.07 -14.52 3.62
C LYS A 58 5.01 -13.63 4.45
N THR A 59 5.53 -12.56 3.86
CA THR A 59 6.47 -11.64 4.53
C THR A 59 5.84 -10.95 5.74
N THR A 60 4.59 -10.50 5.60
CA THR A 60 3.87 -9.79 6.67
C THR A 60 3.19 -10.74 7.66
N ASN A 61 3.21 -12.06 7.42
CA ASN A 61 2.46 -13.09 8.16
C ASN A 61 0.93 -12.90 8.09
N ASP A 62 0.39 -12.56 6.92
CA ASP A 62 -1.05 -12.44 6.67
C ASP A 62 -1.69 -13.82 6.40
N ASN A 63 -1.81 -14.63 7.45
CA ASN A 63 -2.25 -16.03 7.36
C ASN A 63 -3.67 -16.23 6.79
N ARG A 64 -4.46 -15.15 6.67
CA ARG A 64 -5.79 -15.17 6.04
C ARG A 64 -5.70 -15.31 4.53
N LEU A 65 -4.63 -14.83 3.91
CA LEU A 65 -4.44 -14.86 2.47
C LEU A 65 -3.92 -16.24 2.04
N ARG A 66 -4.82 -17.06 1.50
CA ARG A 66 -4.48 -18.35 0.88
C ARG A 66 -4.27 -18.15 -0.63
N LEU A 67 -3.35 -18.92 -1.19
CA LEU A 67 -3.05 -18.88 -2.63
C LEU A 67 -4.29 -19.15 -3.49
N LYS A 68 -5.16 -20.09 -3.07
CA LYS A 68 -6.46 -20.34 -3.69
C LYS A 68 -7.33 -19.07 -3.74
N SER A 69 -7.46 -18.36 -2.62
CA SER A 69 -8.26 -17.13 -2.56
C SER A 69 -7.69 -16.05 -3.48
N ILE A 70 -6.36 -15.90 -3.53
CA ILE A 70 -5.68 -14.96 -4.43
C ILE A 70 -6.03 -15.28 -5.89
N VAL A 71 -5.92 -16.53 -6.32
CA VAL A 71 -6.26 -16.97 -7.69
C VAL A 71 -7.74 -16.70 -8.00
N SER A 72 -8.65 -17.08 -7.11
CA SER A 72 -10.08 -16.89 -7.33
C SER A 72 -10.48 -15.42 -7.46
N VAL A 73 -9.93 -14.54 -6.60
CA VAL A 73 -10.23 -13.11 -6.65
C VAL A 73 -9.55 -12.46 -7.85
N ALA A 74 -8.30 -12.82 -8.16
CA ALA A 74 -7.59 -12.36 -9.35
C ALA A 74 -8.38 -12.69 -10.63
N TYR A 75 -8.87 -13.93 -10.76
CA TYR A 75 -9.71 -14.35 -11.89
C TYR A 75 -10.96 -13.48 -12.01
N ARG A 76 -11.65 -13.24 -10.89
CA ARG A 76 -12.87 -12.43 -10.88
C ARG A 76 -12.64 -10.95 -11.21
N ILE A 77 -11.47 -10.40 -10.90
CA ILE A 77 -11.10 -9.04 -11.31
C ILE A 77 -10.84 -8.99 -12.82
N LEU A 78 -10.13 -9.99 -13.36
CA LEU A 78 -9.73 -10.02 -14.77
C LEU A 78 -10.85 -10.46 -15.72
N HIS A 79 -11.83 -11.21 -15.22
CA HIS A 79 -12.94 -11.76 -15.97
C HIS A 79 -14.29 -11.48 -15.28
N PRO A 80 -14.72 -10.22 -15.18
CA PRO A 80 -15.91 -9.83 -14.41
C PRO A 80 -17.23 -10.42 -14.95
N GLU A 81 -17.32 -10.61 -16.27
CA GLU A 81 -18.51 -11.16 -16.95
C GLU A 81 -18.57 -12.69 -16.96
N GLN A 82 -17.49 -13.36 -16.53
CA GLN A 82 -17.42 -14.82 -16.53
C GLN A 82 -17.92 -15.39 -15.20
N PRO A 83 -18.42 -16.65 -15.20
CA PRO A 83 -18.75 -17.31 -13.96
C PRO A 83 -17.51 -17.43 -13.05
N PRO A 84 -17.71 -17.59 -11.72
CA PRO A 84 -16.62 -17.85 -10.80
C PRO A 84 -15.74 -19.00 -11.29
N ILE A 85 -14.43 -18.89 -11.02
CA ILE A 85 -13.49 -19.91 -11.49
C ILE A 85 -13.97 -21.31 -11.06
N PRO A 86 -14.16 -22.23 -12.01
CA PRO A 86 -14.55 -23.59 -11.67
C PRO A 86 -13.46 -24.24 -10.81
N LEU A 87 -13.85 -25.04 -9.81
CA LEU A 87 -12.91 -25.90 -9.08
C LEU A 87 -12.49 -27.07 -9.98
N ASN A 88 -11.58 -26.79 -10.92
CA ASN A 88 -11.13 -27.74 -11.92
C ASN A 88 -9.63 -27.54 -12.24
N GLU A 89 -9.17 -28.19 -13.31
CA GLU A 89 -7.79 -28.12 -13.79
C GLU A 89 -7.29 -26.69 -14.04
N LEU A 90 -8.17 -25.75 -14.42
CA LEU A 90 -7.80 -24.35 -14.64
C LEU A 90 -7.35 -23.67 -13.35
N GLU A 91 -8.09 -23.87 -12.26
CA GLU A 91 -7.73 -23.28 -10.96
C GLU A 91 -6.42 -23.87 -10.43
N ALA A 92 -6.21 -25.17 -10.62
CA ALA A 92 -4.94 -25.83 -10.30
C ALA A 92 -3.78 -25.28 -11.15
N ALA A 93 -3.97 -25.10 -12.45
CA ALA A 93 -2.94 -24.57 -13.36
C ALA A 93 -2.57 -23.10 -13.05
N LEU A 94 -3.56 -22.26 -12.76
CA LEU A 94 -3.32 -20.87 -12.35
C LEU A 94 -2.58 -20.80 -11.01
N ARG A 95 -2.97 -21.64 -10.05
CA ARG A 95 -2.26 -21.74 -8.77
C ARG A 95 -0.81 -22.17 -8.98
N GLN A 96 -0.58 -23.18 -9.81
CA GLN A 96 0.76 -23.66 -10.12
C GLN A 96 1.61 -22.56 -10.78
N SER A 97 1.04 -21.78 -11.69
CA SER A 97 1.71 -20.63 -12.31
C SER A 97 2.22 -19.61 -11.28
N LEU A 98 1.46 -19.34 -10.21
CA LEU A 98 1.90 -18.44 -9.14
C LEU A 98 3.07 -19.03 -8.35
N ILE A 99 3.03 -20.34 -8.07
CA ILE A 99 4.09 -21.08 -7.37
C ILE A 99 5.39 -21.07 -8.20
N ASP A 100 5.28 -21.32 -9.51
CA ASP A 100 6.42 -21.37 -10.41
C ASP A 100 7.07 -19.98 -10.59
N LEU A 101 6.26 -18.92 -10.58
CA LEU A 101 6.73 -17.54 -10.66
C LEU A 101 7.35 -17.03 -9.35
N GLU A 102 6.98 -17.58 -8.20
CA GLU A 102 7.47 -17.15 -6.90
C GLU A 102 9.01 -17.07 -6.82
N PRO A 103 9.78 -18.12 -7.13
CA PRO A 103 11.24 -18.05 -7.12
C PRO A 103 11.82 -17.07 -8.14
N ILE A 104 11.12 -16.82 -9.26
CA ILE A 104 11.54 -15.85 -10.27
C ILE A 104 11.38 -14.43 -9.72
N VAL A 105 10.25 -14.11 -9.10
CA VAL A 105 10.02 -12.82 -8.45
C VAL A 105 11.03 -12.58 -7.32
N LEU A 106 11.32 -13.59 -6.50
CA LEU A 106 12.36 -13.49 -5.46
C LEU A 106 13.73 -13.11 -6.03
N ARG A 107 14.11 -13.67 -7.19
CA ARG A 107 15.36 -13.30 -7.88
C ARG A 107 15.34 -11.87 -8.40
N PHE A 108 14.22 -11.39 -8.95
CA PHE A 108 14.10 -9.98 -9.37
C PHE A 108 14.22 -8.99 -8.21
N LEU A 109 13.75 -9.40 -7.03
CA LEU A 109 13.90 -8.65 -5.77
C LEU A 109 15.29 -8.79 -5.16
N GLY A 110 16.18 -9.63 -5.72
CA GLY A 110 17.48 -9.92 -5.13
C GLY A 110 17.39 -10.55 -3.74
N PHE A 111 16.28 -11.25 -3.45
CA PHE A 111 15.93 -11.78 -2.12
C PHE A 111 15.82 -10.72 -1.01
N ASP A 112 15.80 -9.42 -1.35
CA ASP A 112 15.51 -8.34 -0.42
C ASP A 112 14.00 -8.10 -0.33
N LEU A 113 13.40 -8.75 0.66
CA LEU A 113 11.99 -8.63 1.01
C LEU A 113 11.72 -7.48 1.99
N THR A 114 12.72 -6.65 2.29
CA THR A 114 12.51 -5.51 3.18
C THR A 114 11.83 -4.36 2.44
N ALA A 115 10.87 -3.72 3.13
CA ALA A 115 10.25 -2.49 2.69
C ALA A 115 10.16 -1.54 3.88
N ASP A 116 10.84 -0.39 3.78
CA ASP A 116 10.71 0.68 4.76
C ASP A 116 9.41 1.44 4.47
N LEU A 117 8.35 1.08 5.20
CA LEU A 117 7.02 1.64 5.02
C LEU A 117 6.59 2.40 6.29
N PRO A 118 5.81 3.49 6.16
CA PRO A 118 5.46 4.34 7.30
C PRO A 118 4.38 3.75 8.21
N HIS A 119 3.85 2.56 7.94
CA HIS A 119 2.64 2.01 8.58
C HIS A 119 2.76 1.95 10.11
N HIS A 120 3.86 1.38 10.60
CA HIS A 120 4.12 1.29 12.04
C HIS A 120 4.21 2.69 12.67
N LEU A 121 4.94 3.60 12.03
CA LEU A 121 5.10 4.98 12.52
C LEU A 121 3.78 5.75 12.51
N VAL A 122 2.95 5.59 11.47
CA VAL A 122 1.62 6.20 11.41
C VAL A 122 0.74 5.70 12.56
N TYR A 123 0.77 4.40 12.85
CA TYR A 123 0.05 3.83 13.99
C TYR A 123 0.58 4.38 15.32
N THR A 124 1.89 4.34 15.55
CA THR A 124 2.53 4.82 16.78
C THR A 124 2.24 6.31 17.01
N ILE A 125 2.45 7.16 16.01
CA ILE A 125 2.20 8.60 16.10
C ILE A 125 0.72 8.84 16.35
N SER A 126 -0.17 8.18 15.62
CA SER A 126 -1.62 8.32 15.82
C SER A 126 -2.05 7.91 17.23
N SER A 127 -1.52 6.82 17.77
CA SER A 127 -1.81 6.37 19.14
C SER A 127 -1.36 7.42 20.16
N ILE A 128 -0.12 7.89 20.06
CA ILE A 128 0.43 8.92 20.94
C ILE A 128 -0.47 10.17 20.89
N LEU A 129 -0.84 10.65 19.70
CA LEU A 129 -1.68 11.83 19.58
C LEU A 129 -3.08 11.63 20.15
N LYS A 130 -3.66 10.44 20.01
CA LYS A 130 -4.95 10.12 20.64
C LYS A 130 -4.85 10.12 22.16
N ASP A 131 -3.75 9.65 22.72
CA ASP A 131 -3.53 9.65 24.16
C ASP A 131 -3.39 11.09 24.69
N PHE A 132 -2.63 11.95 24.00
CA PHE A 132 -2.45 13.35 24.40
C PHE A 132 -3.65 14.25 24.12
N TYR A 133 -4.48 13.92 23.12
CA TYR A 133 -5.60 14.75 22.65
C TYR A 133 -6.92 13.98 22.58
N SER A 134 -7.18 13.08 23.52
CA SER A 134 -8.33 12.16 23.53
C SER A 134 -9.66 12.86 23.21
N SER A 135 -10.00 13.91 23.95
CA SER A 135 -11.23 14.70 23.79
C SER A 135 -11.43 15.31 22.39
N LYS A 136 -10.34 15.50 21.62
CA LYS A 136 -10.41 16.01 20.24
C LYS A 136 -10.62 14.88 19.25
N PHE A 137 -9.97 13.74 19.44
CA PHE A 137 -10.12 12.58 18.58
C PHE A 137 -11.49 11.89 18.76
N GLU A 138 -12.06 11.88 19.96
CA GLU A 138 -13.41 11.37 20.23
C GLU A 138 -14.49 12.07 19.38
N LYS A 139 -14.30 13.37 19.10
CA LYS A 139 -15.20 14.16 18.25
C LYS A 139 -15.03 13.85 16.75
N CYS A 140 -13.99 13.12 16.38
CA CYS A 140 -13.56 12.86 15.01
C CYS A 140 -13.43 11.35 14.74
N PRO A 141 -14.52 10.56 14.81
CA PRO A 141 -14.45 9.09 14.67
C PRO A 141 -13.96 8.62 13.29
N LYS A 142 -13.98 9.50 12.29
CA LYS A 142 -13.53 9.20 10.92
C LYS A 142 -12.01 9.22 10.75
N TYR A 143 -11.25 9.69 11.75
CA TYR A 143 -9.80 9.87 11.63
C TYR A 143 -9.08 8.58 11.19
N ASP A 144 -9.40 7.44 11.82
CA ASP A 144 -8.73 6.18 11.52
C ASP A 144 -9.01 5.70 10.10
N THR A 145 -10.27 5.83 9.64
CA THR A 145 -10.64 5.51 8.27
C THR A 145 -9.89 6.40 7.28
N VAL A 146 -9.83 7.71 7.54
CA VAL A 146 -9.10 8.66 6.67
C VAL A 146 -7.62 8.30 6.58
N VAL A 147 -6.97 8.04 7.72
CA VAL A 147 -5.54 7.68 7.74
C VAL A 147 -5.28 6.35 7.04
N ALA A 148 -6.15 5.36 7.22
CA ALA A 148 -6.06 4.09 6.51
C ALA A 148 -6.21 4.25 4.99
N THR A 149 -7.17 5.08 4.54
CA THR A 149 -7.34 5.41 3.12
C THR A 149 -6.12 6.12 2.57
N LEU A 150 -5.59 7.13 3.28
CA LEU A 150 -4.38 7.83 2.87
C LEU A 150 -3.19 6.87 2.72
N LEU A 151 -2.98 5.95 3.68
CA LEU A 151 -1.94 4.93 3.61
C LEU A 151 -2.06 4.05 2.38
N GLN A 152 -3.29 3.64 2.06
CA GLN A 152 -3.60 2.80 0.91
C GLN A 152 -3.38 3.53 -0.42
N ASP A 153 -3.74 4.81 -0.49
CA ASP A 153 -3.57 5.59 -1.71
C ASP A 153 -2.08 5.83 -2.02
N VAL A 154 -1.21 5.91 -1.00
CA VAL A 154 0.24 5.97 -1.22
C VAL A 154 0.79 4.68 -1.82
N SER A 155 0.17 3.53 -1.54
CA SER A 155 0.64 2.25 -2.07
C SER A 155 0.60 2.21 -3.60
N VAL A 156 -0.25 3.02 -4.24
CA VAL A 156 -0.35 3.16 -5.70
C VAL A 156 0.77 4.03 -6.27
N ASP A 157 1.50 4.77 -5.43
CA ASP A 157 2.69 5.55 -5.81
C ASP A 157 3.90 5.25 -4.88
N PRO A 158 4.55 4.09 -5.04
CA PRO A 158 5.70 3.67 -4.21
C PRO A 158 6.92 4.59 -4.32
N GLN A 159 6.99 5.43 -5.36
CA GLN A 159 8.09 6.37 -5.55
C GLN A 159 8.11 7.41 -4.42
N PHE A 160 6.95 7.78 -3.86
CA PHE A 160 6.89 8.67 -2.70
C PHE A 160 7.62 8.11 -1.47
N PHE A 161 7.56 6.79 -1.23
CA PHE A 161 8.31 6.14 -0.16
C PHE A 161 9.82 6.07 -0.45
N SER A 162 10.20 6.07 -1.73
CA SER A 162 11.61 6.07 -2.12
C SER A 162 12.24 7.47 -1.96
N ASP A 163 11.45 8.52 -2.21
CA ASP A 163 11.92 9.92 -2.14
C ASP A 163 12.06 10.46 -0.71
N HIS A 164 11.43 9.82 0.27
CA HIS A 164 11.29 10.32 1.64
C HIS A 164 11.45 9.23 2.69
N SER A 165 12.02 9.56 3.86
CA SER A 165 12.08 8.60 4.97
C SER A 165 10.68 8.19 5.43
N SER A 166 10.54 6.95 5.93
CA SER A 166 9.28 6.46 6.51
C SER A 166 8.72 7.38 7.59
N LEU A 167 9.56 8.03 8.39
CA LEU A 167 9.12 9.03 9.36
C LEU A 167 8.50 10.25 8.69
N THR A 168 9.12 10.78 7.64
CA THR A 168 8.59 11.95 6.91
C THR A 168 7.26 11.61 6.27
N ALA A 169 7.16 10.44 5.61
CA ALA A 169 5.93 9.95 5.03
C ALA A 169 4.83 9.78 6.09
N ALA A 170 5.15 9.20 7.25
CA ALA A 170 4.21 9.03 8.36
C ALA A 170 3.68 10.37 8.89
N LEU A 171 4.56 11.36 9.09
CA LEU A 171 4.18 12.69 9.55
C LEU A 171 3.25 13.40 8.55
N ILE A 172 3.50 13.23 7.25
CA ILE A 172 2.64 13.79 6.20
C ILE A 172 1.25 13.15 6.23
N ILE A 173 1.20 11.82 6.29
CA ILE A 173 -0.06 11.07 6.31
C ILE A 173 -0.89 11.42 7.55
N VAL A 174 -0.28 11.44 8.74
CA VAL A 174 -0.96 11.83 9.99
C VAL A 174 -1.42 13.28 9.93
N ALA A 175 -0.59 14.20 9.45
CA ALA A 175 -0.97 15.61 9.33
C ALA A 175 -2.15 15.81 8.36
N LEU A 176 -2.15 15.11 7.23
CA LEU A 176 -3.28 15.10 6.30
C LEU A 176 -4.53 14.47 6.93
N GLY A 177 -4.37 13.36 7.67
CA GLY A 177 -5.46 12.72 8.40
C GLY A 177 -6.12 13.65 9.41
N ILE A 178 -5.32 14.35 10.23
CA ILE A 178 -5.77 15.37 11.18
C ILE A 178 -6.53 16.49 10.46
N GLN A 179 -5.98 16.99 9.35
CA GLN A 179 -6.57 18.08 8.57
C GLN A 179 -7.91 17.67 7.95
N ILE A 180 -7.98 16.50 7.32
CA ILE A 180 -9.16 15.99 6.62
C ILE A 180 -10.25 15.60 7.62
N ALA A 181 -9.89 14.95 8.73
CA ALA A 181 -10.82 14.61 9.81
C ALA A 181 -11.20 15.83 10.68
N LYS A 182 -10.60 17.00 10.40
CA LYS A 182 -10.82 18.28 11.10
C LYS A 182 -10.56 18.20 12.61
N VAL A 183 -9.55 17.45 13.02
CA VAL A 183 -9.13 17.38 14.43
C VAL A 183 -8.42 18.69 14.79
N GLU A 184 -8.88 19.38 15.84
CA GLU A 184 -8.42 20.74 16.21
C GLU A 184 -7.04 20.76 16.89
N ILE A 185 -6.00 20.28 16.20
CA ILE A 185 -4.62 20.22 16.70
C ILE A 185 -3.70 21.01 15.76
N LYS A 186 -2.89 21.90 16.34
CA LYS A 186 -1.89 22.67 15.57
C LYS A 186 -0.71 21.76 15.20
N GLU A 187 -0.38 21.67 13.92
CA GLU A 187 0.75 20.85 13.42
C GLU A 187 2.08 21.15 14.14
N ARG A 188 2.37 22.43 14.40
CA ARG A 188 3.57 22.84 15.14
C ARG A 188 3.69 22.16 16.51
N ALA A 189 2.57 21.92 17.19
CA ALA A 189 2.58 21.46 18.57
C ALA A 189 3.07 20.02 18.72
N TRP A 190 2.92 19.20 17.67
CA TRP A 190 3.22 17.78 17.75
C TRP A 190 4.28 17.31 16.75
N VAL A 191 4.43 17.95 15.58
CA VAL A 191 5.42 17.53 14.58
C VAL A 191 6.85 17.66 15.10
N SER A 192 7.13 18.71 15.90
CA SER A 192 8.45 18.91 16.53
C SER A 192 8.79 17.86 17.58
N LEU A 193 7.81 17.10 18.10
CA LEU A 193 8.07 16.01 19.04
C LEU A 193 8.71 14.81 18.36
N PHE A 194 8.54 14.68 17.05
CA PHE A 194 9.00 13.53 16.27
C PHE A 194 10.13 13.88 15.29
N SER A 195 10.27 15.14 14.87
CA SER A 195 11.33 15.56 13.97
C SER A 195 11.73 17.02 14.16
N ASP A 196 12.98 17.22 14.57
CA ASP A 196 13.61 18.55 14.64
C ASP A 196 13.98 19.09 13.25
N SER A 197 14.17 18.19 12.29
CA SER A 197 14.62 18.51 10.93
C SER A 197 13.50 18.95 9.99
N LEU A 198 12.23 18.63 10.31
CA LEU A 198 11.09 18.89 9.46
C LEU A 198 10.40 20.20 9.81
N SER A 199 10.75 21.28 9.12
CA SER A 199 10.04 22.56 9.27
C SER A 199 8.59 22.46 8.78
N ILE A 200 7.69 23.25 9.39
CA ILE A 200 6.27 23.28 9.02
C ILE A 200 6.08 23.70 7.55
N SER A 201 6.88 24.66 7.07
CA SER A 201 6.85 25.08 5.67
C SER A 201 7.20 23.94 4.72
N ARG A 202 8.17 23.09 5.10
CA ARG A 202 8.51 21.87 4.36
C ARG A 202 7.38 20.84 4.43
N LEU A 203 6.80 20.61 5.61
CA LEU A 203 5.64 19.72 5.77
C LEU A 203 4.48 20.15 4.86
N GLN A 204 4.10 21.42 4.88
CA GLN A 204 3.02 21.94 4.02
C GLN A 204 3.31 21.80 2.53
N ARG A 205 4.57 22.00 2.11
CA ARG A 205 4.99 21.75 0.72
C ARG A 205 4.85 20.27 0.36
N LEU A 206 5.28 19.37 1.25
CA LEU A 206 5.21 17.93 1.01
C LEU A 206 3.76 17.41 1.02
N LYS A 207 2.88 17.90 1.90
CA LYS A 207 1.45 17.61 1.87
C LYS A 207 0.81 17.99 0.53
N ARG A 208 1.11 19.18 0.02
CA ARG A 208 0.61 19.64 -1.30
C ARG A 208 1.12 18.76 -2.44
N ARG A 209 2.41 18.39 -2.40
CA ARG A 209 2.98 17.43 -3.34
C ARG A 209 2.25 16.09 -3.25
N PHE A 210 2.10 15.54 -2.06
CA PHE A 210 1.39 14.28 -1.82
C PHE A 210 0.00 14.29 -2.45
N VAL A 211 -0.81 15.30 -2.16
CA VAL A 211 -2.16 15.42 -2.74
C VAL A 211 -2.11 15.51 -4.27
N LYS A 212 -1.12 16.22 -4.83
CA LYS A 212 -0.95 16.30 -6.29
C LYS A 212 -0.50 14.96 -6.89
N TYR A 213 0.42 14.25 -6.25
CA TYR A 213 0.92 12.94 -6.73
C TYR A 213 -0.18 11.88 -6.71
N VAL A 214 -0.93 11.82 -5.63
CA VAL A 214 -1.93 10.79 -5.40
C VAL A 214 -3.24 11.08 -6.16
N TYR A 215 -3.74 12.32 -6.09
CA TYR A 215 -5.12 12.64 -6.51
C TYR A 215 -5.26 13.53 -7.76
N ASN A 216 -4.26 14.36 -8.11
CA ASN A 216 -4.36 15.30 -9.24
C ASN A 216 -3.23 15.10 -10.26
N GLN A 217 -3.34 14.02 -11.03
CA GLN A 217 -2.44 13.70 -12.15
C GLN A 217 -3.20 13.73 -13.49
N ASP A 218 -3.89 14.85 -13.77
CA ASP A 218 -4.12 15.26 -15.15
C ASP A 218 -2.98 16.22 -15.54
N GLY A 219 -2.16 15.76 -16.48
CA GLY A 219 -0.99 16.45 -17.02
C GLY A 219 0.00 15.47 -17.65
#